data_AF-A0A3D2U263-F1
#
_entry.id   AF-A0A3D2U263-F1
#
_cell.length_a   1.000
_cell.length_b   1.000
_cell.length_c   1.000
_cell.angle_alpha   90.00
_cell.angle_beta   90.00
_cell.angle_gamma   90.00
#
_symmetry.space_group_name_H-M   'P 1'
#
loop_
_entity.id
_entity.type
_entity.pdbx_description
1 polymer ?
#
loop_
_entity_poly.entity_id
_entity_poly.type
_entity_poly.pdbx_seq_one_letter_code
_entity_poly.pdbx_strand_id
1 'polypeptide(L)'
;GKSTCLLRKQGQASYEAALKDLAGVLNEASDTNTGVLAEAYLRQGDCLRLLGRQKEAVLAYLHVDLLFATEATVHAESLFHLGTLWSAVGHPERASSARERLRSDYPQSPWTKKLAK
;
A
#
# COMPACT_ATOMS: atom_id res chain seq x y z
N GLY A 1 27.96 7.93 2.39
CA GLY A 1 27.93 9.38 2.12
C GLY A 1 26.94 10.04 3.07
N LYS A 2 27.31 11.14 3.74
CA LYS A 2 26.44 11.83 4.71
C LYS A 2 25.17 12.41 4.06
N SER A 3 25.25 12.78 2.78
CA SER A 3 24.16 13.30 1.95
C SER A 3 23.02 12.30 1.74
N THR A 4 23.30 11.00 1.53
CA THR A 4 22.25 9.98 1.40
C THR A 4 21.53 9.71 2.72
N CYS A 5 22.22 9.86 3.85
CA CYS A 5 21.60 9.76 5.18
C CYS A 5 20.67 10.95 5.49
N LEU A 6 21.05 12.17 5.10
CA LEU A 6 20.24 13.37 5.33
C LEU A 6 18.99 13.41 4.44
N LEU A 7 19.13 13.09 3.15
CA LEU A 7 18.00 12.98 2.22
C LEU A 7 17.00 11.90 2.69
N ARG A 8 17.51 10.77 3.18
CA ARG A 8 16.68 9.71 3.78
C ARG A 8 15.93 10.22 5.01
N LYS A 9 16.61 10.93 5.92
CA LYS A 9 15.96 11.49 7.13
C LYS A 9 14.91 12.54 6.79
N GLN A 10 15.17 13.41 5.82
CA GLN A 10 14.21 14.42 5.37
C GLN A 10 12.99 13.78 4.70
N GLY A 11 13.21 12.76 3.87
CA GLY A 11 12.13 11.95 3.30
C GLY A 11 11.31 11.24 4.39
N GLN A 12 11.98 10.65 5.39
CA GLN A 12 11.31 10.00 6.52
C GLN A 12 10.41 10.96 7.31
N ALA A 13 10.90 12.14 7.66
CA ALA A 13 10.09 13.14 8.34
C ALA A 13 8.86 13.56 7.52
N SER A 14 9.00 13.66 6.19
CA SER A 14 7.88 13.95 5.29
C SER A 14 6.85 12.82 5.26
N TYR A 15 7.27 11.55 5.28
CA TYR A 15 6.35 10.42 5.32
C TYR A 15 5.66 10.28 6.68
N GLU A 16 6.34 10.59 7.78
CA GLU A 16 5.74 10.61 9.11
C GLU A 16 4.68 11.72 9.25
N ALA A 17 4.94 12.91 8.70
CA ALA A 17 3.94 13.97 8.63
C ALA A 17 2.73 13.54 7.79
N ALA A 18 2.96 12.96 6.61
CA ALA A 18 1.88 12.45 5.76
C ALA A 18 1.04 11.37 6.46
N LEU A 19 1.64 10.49 7.26
CA LEU A 19 0.90 9.51 8.05
C LEU A 19 -0.03 10.15 9.08
N LYS A 20 0.38 11.27 9.68
CA LYS A 20 -0.45 12.02 10.61
C LYS A 20 -1.66 12.65 9.89
N ASP A 21 -1.44 13.23 8.72
CA ASP A 21 -2.50 13.86 7.94
C ASP A 21 -3.51 12.80 7.44
N LEU A 22 -3.01 11.66 6.96
CA LEU A 22 -3.84 10.53 6.55
C LEU A 22 -4.67 9.96 7.71
N ALA A 23 -4.13 9.92 8.92
CA ALA A 23 -4.89 9.52 10.10
C ALA A 23 -6.04 10.49 10.39
N GLY A 24 -5.86 11.79 10.15
CA GLY A 24 -6.93 12.79 10.21
C GLY A 24 -8.04 12.47 9.21
N VAL A 25 -7.67 12.25 7.94
CA VAL A 25 -8.63 11.89 6.87
C VAL A 25 -9.42 10.63 7.23
N LEU A 26 -8.75 9.59 7.72
CA LEU A 26 -9.41 8.33 8.09
C LEU A 26 -10.35 8.47 9.29
N ASN A 27 -10.11 9.42 10.20
CA ASN A 27 -10.99 9.69 11.34
C ASN A 27 -12.20 10.57 10.97
N GLU A 28 -12.06 11.43 9.96
CA GLU A 28 -13.09 12.39 9.54
C GLU A 28 -13.98 11.86 8.41
N ALA A 29 -13.46 10.98 7.56
CA ALA A 29 -14.19 10.42 6.44
C ALA A 29 -15.32 9.50 6.93
N SER A 30 -16.52 9.68 6.37
CA SER A 30 -17.62 8.76 6.59
C SER A 30 -17.37 7.43 5.87
N ASP A 31 -17.90 6.33 6.43
CA ASP A 31 -17.79 4.98 5.87
C ASP A 31 -18.39 4.86 4.45
N THR A 32 -19.19 5.83 4.02
CA THR A 32 -19.77 5.92 2.67
C THR A 32 -18.78 6.43 1.62
N ASN A 33 -17.68 7.08 2.02
CA ASN A 33 -16.69 7.66 1.11
C ASN A 33 -15.59 6.63 0.77
N THR A 34 -16.00 5.48 0.23
CA THR A 34 -15.13 4.32 0.00
C THR A 34 -13.89 4.64 -0.83
N GLY A 35 -14.01 5.47 -1.88
CA GLY A 35 -12.86 5.87 -2.70
C GLY A 35 -11.81 6.67 -1.93
N VAL A 36 -12.24 7.61 -1.06
CA VAL A 36 -11.33 8.42 -0.24
C VAL A 36 -10.64 7.56 0.81
N LEU A 37 -11.40 6.68 1.48
CA LEU A 37 -10.86 5.75 2.47
C LEU A 37 -9.86 4.78 1.84
N ALA A 38 -10.21 4.20 0.69
CA ALA A 38 -9.34 3.28 -0.05
C ALA A 38 -8.02 3.97 -0.42
N GLU A 39 -8.08 5.17 -0.99
CA GLU A 39 -6.87 5.92 -1.34
C GLU A 39 -6.05 6.28 -0.10
N ALA A 40 -6.69 6.72 0.99
CA ALA A 40 -6.00 7.06 2.24
C ALA A 40 -5.21 5.85 2.79
N TYR A 41 -5.83 4.67 2.86
CA TYR A 41 -5.13 3.45 3.28
C TYR A 41 -4.01 3.02 2.32
N LEU A 42 -4.21 3.19 1.01
CA LEU A 42 -3.16 2.93 0.03
C LEU A 42 -1.94 3.83 0.25
N ARG A 43 -2.16 5.15 0.41
CA ARG A 43 -1.09 6.12 0.69
C ARG A 43 -0.42 5.88 2.04
N GLN A 44 -1.18 5.43 3.03
CA GLN A 44 -0.63 5.03 4.33
C GLN A 44 0.33 3.85 4.16
N GLY A 45 -0.06 2.83 3.38
CA GLY A 45 0.80 1.70 3.03
C GLY A 45 2.10 2.14 2.33
N ASP A 46 2.00 3.07 1.38
CA ASP A 46 3.16 3.63 0.68
C ASP A 46 4.14 4.32 1.61
N CYS A 47 3.63 5.21 2.48
CA CYS A 47 4.45 5.93 3.44
C CYS A 47 5.15 4.94 4.39
N LEU A 48 4.42 3.96 4.93
CA LEU A 48 4.98 2.94 5.82
C LEU A 48 6.05 2.09 5.12
N ARG A 49 5.82 1.71 3.85
CA ARG A 49 6.79 0.97 3.04
C ARG A 49 8.07 1.78 2.82
N LEU A 50 7.94 3.06 2.49
CA LEU A 50 9.08 3.97 2.27
C LEU A 50 9.85 4.27 3.57
N LEU A 51 9.17 4.24 4.72
CA LEU A 51 9.79 4.30 6.04
C LEU A 51 10.50 3.00 6.46
N GLY A 52 10.28 1.89 5.73
CA GLY A 52 10.81 0.56 6.08
C GLY A 52 9.96 -0.19 7.13
N ARG A 53 8.78 0.33 7.47
CA ARG A 53 7.81 -0.26 8.41
C ARG A 53 6.97 -1.32 7.68
N GLN A 54 7.63 -2.36 7.19
CA GLN A 54 7.03 -3.33 6.25
C GLN A 54 5.78 -4.04 6.78
N LYS A 55 5.79 -4.47 8.05
CA LYS A 55 4.62 -5.14 8.66
C LYS A 55 3.41 -4.22 8.71
N GLU A 56 3.61 -2.95 9.02
CA GLU A 56 2.53 -1.97 9.11
C GLU A 56 2.03 -1.58 7.71
N ALA A 57 2.94 -1.49 6.73
CA ALA A 57 2.55 -1.29 5.34
C ALA A 57 1.63 -2.42 4.85
N VAL A 58 1.96 -3.68 5.18
CA VAL A 58 1.08 -4.83 4.89
C VAL A 58 -0.30 -4.64 5.50
N LEU A 59 -0.39 -4.24 6.77
CA LEU A 59 -1.70 -4.00 7.41
C LEU A 59 -2.50 -2.91 6.71
N ALA A 60 -1.87 -1.80 6.32
CA ALA A 60 -2.55 -0.72 5.60
C ALA A 60 -3.08 -1.17 4.23
N TYR A 61 -2.26 -1.86 3.45
CA TYR A 61 -2.70 -2.41 2.16
C TYR A 61 -3.80 -3.48 2.31
N LEU A 62 -3.78 -4.27 3.38
CA LEU A 62 -4.86 -5.21 3.68
C LEU A 62 -6.21 -4.53 3.95
N HIS A 63 -6.24 -3.32 4.52
CA HIS A 63 -7.50 -2.59 4.67
C HIS A 63 -8.13 -2.32 3.30
N VAL A 64 -7.32 -1.94 2.31
CA VAL A 64 -7.78 -1.80 0.92
C VAL A 64 -8.30 -3.13 0.37
N ASP A 65 -7.51 -4.19 0.51
CA ASP A 65 -7.83 -5.52 -0.03
C ASP A 65 -9.15 -6.09 0.53
N LEU A 66 -9.40 -5.88 1.83
CA LEU A 66 -10.53 -6.49 2.52
C LEU A 66 -11.79 -5.62 2.51
N LEU A 67 -11.65 -4.30 2.62
CA LEU A 67 -12.78 -3.39 2.79
C LEU A 67 -13.18 -2.66 1.50
N PHE A 68 -12.23 -2.48 0.58
CA PHE A 68 -12.40 -1.61 -0.58
C PHE A 68 -12.11 -2.32 -1.91
N ALA A 69 -12.37 -3.63 -1.97
CA ALA A 69 -12.15 -4.44 -3.17
C ALA A 69 -12.94 -3.96 -4.41
N THR A 70 -14.05 -3.23 -4.20
CA THR A 70 -14.86 -2.61 -5.26
C THR A 70 -14.14 -1.42 -5.92
N GLU A 71 -13.18 -0.79 -5.24
CA GLU A 71 -12.37 0.30 -5.77
C GLU A 71 -11.23 -0.28 -6.63
N ALA A 72 -11.58 -0.81 -7.80
CA ALA A 72 -10.72 -1.65 -8.65
C ALA A 72 -9.29 -1.11 -8.86
N THR A 73 -9.14 0.18 -9.12
CA THR A 73 -7.82 0.80 -9.37
C THR A 73 -6.92 0.73 -8.14
N VAL A 74 -7.45 1.12 -6.98
CA VAL A 74 -6.72 1.20 -5.70
C VAL A 74 -6.47 -0.21 -5.16
N HIS A 75 -7.45 -1.10 -5.30
CA HIS A 75 -7.32 -2.50 -4.91
C HIS A 75 -6.25 -3.24 -5.74
N ALA A 76 -6.18 -3.04 -7.05
CA ALA A 76 -5.14 -3.63 -7.89
C ALA A 76 -3.73 -3.15 -7.49
N GLU A 77 -3.58 -1.88 -7.13
CA GLU A 77 -2.31 -1.33 -6.62
C GLU A 77 -1.92 -1.96 -5.29
N SER A 78 -2.88 -2.09 -4.37
CA SER A 78 -2.68 -2.72 -3.07
C SER A 78 -2.19 -4.17 -3.22
N LEU A 79 -2.86 -4.98 -4.06
CA LEU A 79 -2.47 -6.36 -4.33
C LEU A 79 -1.04 -6.47 -4.88
N PHE A 80 -0.62 -5.54 -5.74
CA PHE A 80 0.75 -5.49 -6.24
C PHE A 80 1.78 -5.27 -5.12
N HIS A 81 1.51 -4.33 -4.23
CA HIS A 81 2.37 -4.06 -3.08
C HIS A 81 2.39 -5.22 -2.08
N LEU A 82 1.23 -5.80 -1.75
CA LEU A 82 1.11 -7.00 -0.92
C LEU A 82 1.90 -8.18 -1.51
N GLY A 83 1.82 -8.36 -2.83
CA GLY A 83 2.57 -9.37 -3.56
C GLY A 83 4.08 -9.25 -3.40
N THR A 84 4.61 -8.09 -3.04
CA THR A 84 6.04 -7.91 -2.73
C THR A 84 6.33 -7.97 -1.24
N LEU A 85 5.52 -7.26 -0.44
CA LEU A 85 5.77 -7.08 0.98
C LEU A 85 5.56 -8.35 1.80
N TRP A 86 4.62 -9.21 1.43
CA TRP A 86 4.38 -10.46 2.17
C TRP A 86 5.62 -11.36 2.21
N SER A 87 6.36 -11.46 1.10
CA SER A 87 7.64 -12.20 1.09
C SER A 87 8.67 -11.55 2.01
N ALA A 88 8.75 -10.22 2.01
CA ALA A 88 9.71 -9.47 2.84
C ALA A 88 9.43 -9.65 4.34
N VAL A 89 8.19 -9.90 4.74
CA VAL A 89 7.80 -10.17 6.14
C VAL A 89 7.67 -11.65 6.49
N GLY A 90 8.14 -12.56 5.62
CA GLY A 90 8.22 -14.01 5.91
C GLY A 90 7.00 -14.85 5.52
N HIS A 91 6.14 -14.34 4.64
CA HIS A 91 4.91 -15.00 4.17
C HIS A 91 4.86 -15.14 2.64
N PRO A 92 5.79 -15.89 2.00
CA PRO A 92 5.87 -16.01 0.55
C PRO A 92 4.61 -16.63 -0.10
N GLU A 93 3.85 -17.44 0.63
CA GLU A 93 2.57 -18.00 0.22
C GLU A 93 1.52 -16.89 0.01
N ARG A 94 1.44 -15.94 0.94
CA ARG A 94 0.52 -14.78 0.82
C ARG A 94 0.94 -13.83 -0.29
N ALA A 95 2.25 -13.68 -0.52
CA ALA A 95 2.75 -12.94 -1.67
C ALA A 95 2.30 -13.57 -2.99
N SER A 96 2.39 -14.89 -3.09
CA SER A 96 1.98 -15.63 -4.30
C SER A 96 0.47 -15.50 -4.54
N SER A 97 -0.33 -15.64 -3.50
CA SER A 97 -1.79 -15.46 -3.57
C SER A 97 -2.18 -14.04 -4.02
N ALA A 98 -1.56 -12.99 -3.45
CA ALA A 98 -1.85 -11.60 -3.85
C ALA A 98 -1.50 -11.34 -5.33
N ARG A 99 -0.37 -11.88 -5.80
CA ARG A 99 0.04 -11.80 -7.22
C ARG A 99 -0.92 -12.54 -8.14
N GLU A 100 -1.43 -13.68 -7.71
CA GLU A 100 -2.39 -14.46 -8.47
C GLU A 100 -3.73 -13.74 -8.60
N ARG A 101 -4.26 -13.23 -7.48
CA ARG A 101 -5.46 -12.39 -7.46
C ARG A 101 -5.31 -11.19 -8.36
N LEU A 102 -4.16 -10.50 -8.32
CA LEU A 102 -3.89 -9.38 -9.22
C LEU A 102 -3.98 -9.77 -10.70
N ARG A 103 -3.41 -10.92 -11.09
CA ARG A 103 -3.47 -11.41 -12.48
C ARG A 103 -4.87 -11.87 -12.89
N SER A 104 -5.59 -12.51 -11.99
CA SER A 104 -6.94 -13.04 -12.21
C SER A 104 -7.96 -11.92 -12.32
N ASP A 105 -8.00 -11.05 -11.32
CA ASP A 105 -9.08 -10.08 -11.12
C ASP A 105 -8.82 -8.80 -11.93
N TYR A 106 -7.55 -8.48 -12.20
CA TYR A 106 -7.13 -7.26 -12.88
C TYR A 106 -6.13 -7.50 -14.02
N PRO A 107 -6.41 -8.38 -15.01
CA PRO A 107 -5.45 -8.77 -16.04
C PRO A 107 -4.93 -7.60 -16.89
N GLN A 108 -5.74 -6.55 -17.08
CA GLN A 108 -5.39 -5.38 -17.89
C GLN A 108 -4.79 -4.21 -17.08
N SER A 109 -4.71 -4.34 -15.76
CA SER A 109 -4.20 -3.29 -14.88
C SER A 109 -2.73 -2.97 -15.17
N PRO A 110 -2.30 -1.69 -15.05
CA PRO A 110 -0.88 -1.35 -15.13
C PRO A 110 -0.03 -2.11 -14.11
N TRP A 111 -0.61 -2.48 -12.96
CA TRP A 111 0.06 -3.22 -11.90
C TRP A 111 0.33 -4.67 -12.29
N THR A 112 -0.58 -5.31 -13.01
CA THR A 112 -0.38 -6.65 -13.57
C THR A 112 0.72 -6.65 -14.62
N LYS A 113 0.75 -5.63 -15.49
CA LYS A 113 1.82 -5.45 -16.48
C LYS A 113 3.18 -5.23 -15.81
N LYS A 114 3.21 -4.55 -14.66
CA LYS A 114 4.43 -4.33 -13.87
C LYS A 114 4.93 -5.60 -13.20
N LEU A 115 4.04 -6.53 -12.82
CA LEU A 115 4.41 -7.81 -12.23
C LEU A 115 5.06 -8.78 -13.23
N ALA A 116 4.74 -8.65 -14.52
CA ALA A 116 5.27 -9.49 -15.59
C ALA A 116 6.67 -9.07 -16.09
N LYS A 117 7.21 -7.95 -15.59
CA LYS A 117 8.55 -7.44 -15.91
C LYS A 117 9.54 -7.87 -14.85
#